data_AF-A0A7C7LDT9-F1
#
_entry.id   AF-A0A7C7LDT9-F1
#
_cell.length_a   1.000
_cell.length_b   1.000
_cell.length_c   1.000
_cell.angle_alpha   90.00
_cell.angle_beta   90.00
_cell.angle_gamma   90.00
#
_symmetry.space_group_name_H-M   'P 1'
#
loop_
_entity.id
_entity.type
_entity.pdbx_description
1 polymer ?
#
loop_
_entity_poly.entity_id
_entity_poly.type
_entity_poly.pdbx_seq_one_letter_code
_entity_poly.pdbx_strand_id
1 'polypeptide(L)'
;MTNPLEELLIYLERLDELSADDKAQAVALISGWVNSQSSRQIVSTNGIPSQFDIVGESPAIQKVFSLLAKLTRADIPVLVLGESGTGKELIASALHKYSPRRKKKLIAVNCAAIPGNLLEAEIFGHVKGSFTGAHKDRKGYAEAADGGVLFLDEIAEIAYDLQAKLLRFLQDGEIRAVGSNVTKRVNVRVIAATNRDLLQQVKDGKFREDLYYRLAVFPLSLPPLRERMDDIKHLTNFFLNQQQRDGLPSAEISAEALEKLSQGRWPGNIRQLQNELLRAATFANEGLIEVTDLSETL
;
A
#
# COMPACT_ATOMS: atom_id res chain seq x y z
N MET A 1 -8.38 -7.94 -0.54
CA MET A 1 -8.47 -6.52 -0.95
C MET A 1 -9.91 -6.29 -1.34
N THR A 2 -10.66 -5.45 -0.63
CA THR A 2 -12.00 -5.07 -1.06
C THR A 2 -11.89 -3.90 -2.04
N ASN A 3 -12.55 -4.04 -3.19
CA ASN A 3 -12.63 -3.00 -4.21
C ASN A 3 -13.53 -1.87 -3.68
N PRO A 4 -13.16 -0.57 -3.80
CA PRO A 4 -14.05 0.54 -3.43
C PRO A 4 -15.45 0.45 -4.04
N LEU A 5 -15.58 -0.12 -5.25
CA LEU A 5 -16.87 -0.43 -5.87
C LEU A 5 -17.63 -1.55 -5.15
N GLU A 6 -16.95 -2.61 -4.72
CA GLU A 6 -17.59 -3.69 -3.94
C GLU A 6 -18.10 -3.17 -2.59
N GLU A 7 -17.32 -2.33 -1.91
CA GLU A 7 -17.74 -1.70 -0.65
C GLU A 7 -18.93 -0.76 -0.85
N LEU A 8 -18.93 0.03 -1.94
CA LEU A 8 -20.06 0.88 -2.30
C LEU A 8 -21.31 0.04 -2.59
N LEU A 9 -21.20 -1.06 -3.33
CA LEU A 9 -22.34 -1.92 -3.65
C LEU A 9 -22.94 -2.54 -2.38
N ILE A 10 -22.11 -3.06 -1.49
CA ILE A 10 -22.54 -3.58 -0.17
C ILE A 10 -23.24 -2.49 0.65
N TYR A 11 -22.77 -1.25 0.57
CA TYR A 11 -23.39 -0.12 1.27
C TYR A 11 -24.74 0.28 0.65
N LEU A 12 -24.82 0.37 -0.68
CA LEU A 12 -26.04 0.72 -1.41
C LEU A 12 -27.16 -0.32 -1.24
N GLU A 13 -26.80 -1.59 -1.03
CA GLU A 13 -27.74 -2.65 -0.67
C GLU A 13 -28.38 -2.44 0.71
N ARG A 14 -27.72 -1.71 1.62
CA ARG A 14 -28.21 -1.45 2.99
C ARG A 14 -29.03 -0.17 3.12
N LEU A 15 -29.08 0.65 2.09
CA LEU A 15 -29.84 1.89 2.09
C LEU A 15 -31.16 1.71 1.33
N ASP A 16 -32.20 1.35 2.07
CA ASP A 16 -33.56 1.14 1.53
C ASP A 16 -34.23 2.44 1.06
N GLU A 17 -33.76 3.60 1.55
CA GLU A 17 -34.38 4.91 1.31
C GLU A 17 -33.89 5.62 0.03
N LEU A 18 -32.81 5.14 -0.60
CA LEU A 18 -32.25 5.74 -1.82
C LEU A 18 -33.01 5.28 -3.07
N SER A 19 -33.29 6.22 -3.98
CA SER A 19 -33.92 5.90 -5.26
C SER A 19 -33.00 5.07 -6.15
N ALA A 20 -33.58 4.30 -7.08
CA ALA A 20 -32.80 3.49 -8.02
C ALA A 20 -31.88 4.36 -8.92
N ASP A 21 -32.31 5.57 -9.23
CA ASP A 21 -31.56 6.52 -10.06
C ASP A 21 -30.34 7.06 -9.29
N ASP A 22 -30.49 7.41 -8.01
CA ASP A 22 -29.39 7.87 -7.17
C ASP A 22 -28.33 6.77 -6.98
N LYS A 23 -28.78 5.52 -6.78
CA LYS A 23 -27.88 4.36 -6.69
C LYS A 23 -27.10 4.17 -8.01
N ALA A 24 -27.78 4.28 -9.16
CA ALA A 24 -27.14 4.16 -10.47
C ALA A 24 -26.13 5.29 -10.73
N GLN A 25 -26.47 6.52 -10.35
CA GLN A 25 -25.58 7.68 -10.48
C GLN A 25 -24.33 7.54 -9.61
N ALA A 26 -24.47 7.09 -8.35
CA ALA A 26 -23.35 6.82 -7.46
C ALA A 26 -22.39 5.76 -8.02
N VAL A 27 -22.93 4.66 -8.55
CA VAL A 27 -22.15 3.60 -9.19
C VAL A 27 -21.41 4.13 -10.43
N ALA A 28 -22.07 4.95 -11.25
CA ALA A 28 -21.46 5.53 -12.44
C ALA A 28 -20.27 6.46 -12.10
N LEU A 29 -20.43 7.32 -11.08
CA LEU A 29 -19.39 8.24 -10.63
C LEU A 29 -18.16 7.48 -10.10
N ILE A 30 -18.37 6.53 -9.19
CA ILE A 30 -17.26 5.77 -8.59
C ILE A 30 -16.61 4.85 -9.63
N SER A 31 -17.38 4.28 -10.55
CA SER A 31 -16.80 3.49 -11.66
C SER A 31 -15.93 4.35 -12.57
N GLY A 32 -16.35 5.57 -12.88
CA GLY A 32 -15.54 6.55 -13.62
C GLY A 32 -14.25 6.89 -12.88
N TRP A 33 -14.33 7.11 -11.57
CA TRP A 33 -13.19 7.39 -10.71
C TRP A 33 -12.21 6.21 -10.62
N VAL A 34 -12.68 4.98 -10.40
CA VAL A 34 -11.81 3.78 -10.34
C VAL A 34 -11.03 3.60 -11.65
N ASN A 35 -11.66 3.88 -12.79
CA ASN A 35 -10.99 3.79 -14.08
C ASN A 35 -9.96 4.90 -14.31
N SER A 36 -10.08 6.06 -13.66
CA SER A 36 -9.14 7.19 -13.76
C SER A 36 -7.90 7.04 -12.87
N GLN A 37 -7.94 6.14 -11.87
CA GLN A 37 -6.86 5.87 -10.90
C GLN A 37 -5.61 5.18 -11.48
N SER A 38 -5.71 4.48 -12.62
CA SER A 38 -4.61 3.67 -13.17
C SER A 38 -3.41 4.46 -13.73
N SER A 39 -3.45 5.80 -13.69
CA SER A 39 -2.42 6.64 -14.32
C SER A 39 -2.33 8.03 -13.68
N ARG A 40 -1.83 8.21 -12.44
CA ARG A 40 -1.51 9.58 -11.97
C ARG A 40 -0.45 9.67 -10.85
N GLN A 41 0.29 10.77 -10.91
CA GLN A 41 1.23 11.24 -9.89
C GLN A 41 0.48 11.93 -8.75
N ILE A 42 0.90 11.69 -7.51
CA ILE A 42 0.54 12.51 -6.35
C ILE A 42 1.15 13.91 -6.58
N VAL A 43 0.31 14.91 -6.85
CA VAL A 43 0.74 16.30 -7.05
C VAL A 43 0.60 17.07 -5.74
N SER A 44 1.66 17.77 -5.35
CA SER A 44 1.73 18.79 -4.29
C SER A 44 0.39 19.49 -4.06
N THR A 45 -0.24 19.23 -2.92
CA THR A 45 -1.41 19.96 -2.44
C THR A 45 -0.92 21.19 -1.67
N ASN A 46 -0.95 22.36 -2.31
CA ASN A 46 -0.58 23.63 -1.68
C ASN A 46 -1.31 23.78 -0.34
N GLY A 47 -0.57 24.00 0.74
CA GLY A 47 -1.12 24.25 2.08
C GLY A 47 -1.44 23.03 2.94
N ILE A 48 -1.30 21.79 2.43
CA ILE A 48 -1.47 20.57 3.24
C ILE A 48 -0.10 20.12 3.78
N PRO A 49 0.09 19.99 5.10
CA PRO A 49 1.32 19.49 5.69
C PRO A 49 1.70 18.12 5.13
N SER A 50 2.80 18.08 4.38
CA SER A 50 3.32 16.84 3.81
C SER A 50 4.85 16.82 3.82
N GLN A 51 5.40 15.64 4.07
CA GLN A 51 6.83 15.37 3.95
C GLN A 51 7.00 14.01 3.27
N PHE A 52 7.96 13.91 2.34
CA PHE A 52 8.14 12.70 1.53
C PHE A 52 6.89 12.27 0.74
N ASP A 53 6.08 13.24 0.31
CA ASP A 53 4.75 13.03 -0.33
C ASP A 53 3.73 12.29 0.56
N ILE A 54 3.95 12.26 1.87
CA ILE A 54 3.05 11.67 2.85
C ILE A 54 2.42 12.79 3.67
N VAL A 55 1.09 12.77 3.77
CA VAL A 55 0.31 13.75 4.53
C VAL A 55 0.33 13.42 6.03
N GLY A 56 0.56 14.45 6.85
CA GLY A 56 0.43 14.38 8.29
C GLY A 56 1.40 15.29 9.05
N GLU A 57 0.97 15.72 10.24
CA GLU A 57 1.73 16.57 11.16
C GLU A 57 1.76 16.04 12.60
N SER A 58 1.02 14.96 12.87
CA SER A 58 0.99 14.33 14.19
C SER A 58 2.40 13.99 14.71
N PRO A 59 2.65 14.09 16.02
CA PRO A 59 3.95 13.71 16.59
C PRO A 59 4.37 12.27 16.25
N ALA A 60 3.40 11.37 16.08
CA ALA A 60 3.63 9.99 15.69
C ALA A 60 4.20 9.87 14.27
N ILE A 61 3.61 10.56 13.29
CA ILE A 61 4.12 10.50 11.90
C ILE A 61 5.40 11.30 11.71
N GLN A 62 5.61 12.39 12.47
CA GLN A 62 6.85 13.17 12.44
C GLN A 62 8.08 12.34 12.88
N LYS A 63 7.89 11.41 13.83
CA LYS A 63 8.94 10.42 14.18
C LYS A 63 9.30 9.52 13.00
N VAL A 64 8.29 9.04 12.26
CA VAL A 64 8.51 8.24 11.04
C VAL A 64 9.27 9.04 9.99
N PHE A 65 8.90 10.30 9.74
CA PHE A 65 9.60 11.17 8.80
C PHE A 65 11.06 11.41 9.18
N SER A 66 11.34 11.59 10.47
CA SER A 66 12.70 11.74 10.99
C SER A 66 13.57 10.51 10.72
N LEU A 67 12.98 9.30 10.82
CA LEU A 67 13.67 8.05 10.48
C LEU A 67 13.84 7.91 8.96
N LEU A 68 12.79 8.17 8.18
CA LEU A 68 12.84 8.16 6.71
C LEU A 68 13.95 9.06 6.16
N ALA A 69 14.13 10.26 6.72
CA ALA A 69 15.19 11.18 6.31
C ALA A 69 16.59 10.56 6.41
N LYS A 70 16.81 9.63 7.35
CA LYS A 70 18.07 8.90 7.51
C LYS A 70 18.12 7.70 6.55
N LEU A 71 17.03 6.93 6.47
CA LEU A 71 16.96 5.68 5.70
C LEU A 71 16.97 5.88 4.18
N THR A 72 16.49 7.01 3.70
CA THR A 72 16.49 7.34 2.26
C THR A 72 17.91 7.36 1.69
N ARG A 73 18.91 7.76 2.49
CA ARG A 73 20.32 7.85 2.09
C ARG A 73 21.10 6.54 2.23
N ALA A 74 20.58 5.58 3.01
CA ALA A 74 21.24 4.31 3.28
C ALA A 74 20.84 3.24 2.24
N ASP A 75 21.79 2.43 1.78
CA ASP A 75 21.52 1.30 0.88
C ASP A 75 21.41 -0.01 1.68
N ILE A 76 20.51 -0.01 2.67
CA ILE A 76 20.23 -1.16 3.54
C ILE A 76 18.80 -1.66 3.35
N PRO A 77 18.52 -2.95 3.64
CA PRO A 77 17.17 -3.46 3.77
C PRO A 77 16.36 -2.71 4.83
N VAL A 78 15.09 -2.45 4.54
CA VAL A 78 14.15 -1.84 5.49
C VAL A 78 12.91 -2.73 5.56
N LEU A 79 12.49 -3.05 6.79
CA LEU A 79 11.26 -3.78 7.07
C LEU A 79 10.21 -2.79 7.58
N VAL A 80 9.19 -2.51 6.78
CA VAL A 80 8.08 -1.62 7.13
C VAL A 80 7.00 -2.43 7.83
N LEU A 81 6.73 -2.09 9.10
CA LEU A 81 5.72 -2.75 9.91
C LEU A 81 4.50 -1.83 10.02
N GLY A 82 3.30 -2.39 10.00
CA GLY A 82 2.09 -1.60 10.24
C GLY A 82 0.84 -2.29 9.75
N GLU A 83 -0.29 -1.91 10.33
CA GLU A 83 -1.60 -2.45 9.99
C GLU A 83 -1.96 -2.24 8.52
N SER A 84 -2.97 -2.98 8.05
CA SER A 84 -3.49 -2.78 6.71
C SER A 84 -4.04 -1.37 6.55
N GLY A 85 -3.75 -0.74 5.40
CA GLY A 85 -4.28 0.60 5.09
C GLY A 85 -3.55 1.76 5.77
N THR A 86 -2.39 1.54 6.41
CA THR A 86 -1.56 2.60 7.01
C THR A 86 -0.66 3.34 6.02
N GLY A 87 -0.57 2.89 4.76
CA GLY A 87 0.25 3.54 3.73
C GLY A 87 1.68 3.02 3.61
N LYS A 88 1.94 1.74 3.91
CA LYS A 88 3.27 1.10 3.76
C LYS A 88 3.88 1.27 2.37
N GLU A 89 3.06 1.27 1.32
CA GLU A 89 3.49 1.51 -0.07
C GLU A 89 4.08 2.92 -0.28
N LEU A 90 3.53 3.94 0.40
CA LEU A 90 4.05 5.31 0.34
C LEU A 90 5.43 5.40 0.99
N ILE A 91 5.68 4.64 2.05
CA ILE A 91 6.99 4.52 2.68
C ILE A 91 8.01 3.89 1.73
N ALA A 92 7.64 2.81 1.04
CA ALA A 92 8.51 2.19 0.04
C ALA A 92 8.82 3.14 -1.13
N SER A 93 7.80 3.86 -1.61
CA SER A 93 7.94 4.89 -2.64
C SER A 93 8.88 6.03 -2.19
N ALA A 94 8.71 6.55 -0.98
CA ALA A 94 9.59 7.57 -0.40
C ALA A 94 11.04 7.06 -0.27
N LEU A 95 11.23 5.86 0.27
CA LEU A 95 12.55 5.24 0.40
C LEU A 95 13.25 5.07 -0.95
N HIS A 96 12.51 4.89 -2.05
CA HIS A 96 13.06 4.85 -3.40
C HIS A 96 13.31 6.26 -3.97
N LYS A 97 12.29 7.12 -4.00
CA LYS A 97 12.28 8.45 -4.61
C LYS A 97 13.39 9.36 -4.07
N TYR A 98 13.68 9.25 -2.78
CA TYR A 98 14.69 10.08 -2.11
C TYR A 98 16.05 9.38 -1.93
N SER A 99 16.25 8.21 -2.55
CA SER A 99 17.51 7.46 -2.48
C SER A 99 18.50 7.77 -3.60
N PRO A 100 19.75 7.29 -3.49
CA PRO A 100 20.68 7.26 -4.62
C PRO A 100 20.15 6.49 -5.84
N ARG A 101 19.21 5.54 -5.64
CA ARG A 101 18.60 4.70 -6.68
C ARG A 101 17.33 5.30 -7.30
N ARG A 102 16.99 6.57 -7.01
CA ARG A 102 15.75 7.23 -7.49
C ARG A 102 15.54 7.24 -9.01
N LYS A 103 16.62 7.18 -9.81
CA LYS A 103 16.56 7.12 -11.28
C LYS A 103 16.39 5.70 -11.83
N LYS A 104 16.42 4.69 -10.96
CA LYS A 104 16.29 3.26 -11.30
C LYS A 104 14.88 2.79 -11.00
N LYS A 105 14.53 1.59 -11.45
CA LYS A 105 13.18 1.05 -11.27
C LYS A 105 12.88 0.75 -9.80
N LEU A 106 11.66 1.06 -9.38
CA LEU A 106 11.01 0.47 -8.22
C LEU A 106 10.05 -0.60 -8.75
N ILE A 107 10.25 -1.84 -8.36
CA ILE A 107 9.32 -2.94 -8.68
C ILE A 107 8.63 -3.34 -7.38
N ALA A 108 7.32 -3.17 -7.32
CA ALA A 108 6.49 -3.57 -6.20
C ALA A 108 5.85 -4.92 -6.49
N VAL A 109 5.89 -5.83 -5.51
CA VAL A 109 5.30 -7.17 -5.57
C VAL A 109 4.45 -7.36 -4.33
N ASN A 110 3.15 -7.56 -4.50
CA ASN A 110 2.28 -7.97 -3.42
C ASN A 110 2.30 -9.50 -3.31
N CYS A 111 2.95 -10.02 -2.27
CA CYS A 111 3.14 -11.46 -2.10
C CYS A 111 1.82 -12.20 -1.80
N ALA A 112 0.82 -11.51 -1.26
CA ALA A 112 -0.50 -12.06 -0.99
C ALA A 112 -1.39 -12.17 -2.24
N ALA A 113 -1.10 -11.38 -3.28
CA ALA A 113 -1.92 -11.30 -4.49
C ALA A 113 -1.55 -12.35 -5.55
N ILE A 114 -0.38 -12.96 -5.43
CA ILE A 114 0.13 -13.96 -6.39
C ILE A 114 0.05 -15.34 -5.74
N PRO A 115 -0.56 -16.34 -6.40
CA PRO A 115 -0.55 -17.72 -5.90
C PRO A 115 0.87 -18.18 -5.55
N GLY A 116 1.05 -18.81 -4.39
CA GLY A 116 2.39 -19.15 -3.88
C GLY A 116 3.25 -19.99 -4.82
N ASN A 117 2.61 -20.86 -5.62
CA ASN A 117 3.27 -21.67 -6.65
C ASN A 117 3.81 -20.85 -7.83
N LEU A 118 3.26 -19.66 -8.09
CA LEU A 118 3.70 -18.74 -9.15
C LEU A 118 4.60 -17.62 -8.62
N LEU A 119 4.51 -17.29 -7.33
CA LEU A 119 5.28 -16.19 -6.73
C LEU A 119 6.79 -16.38 -6.92
N GLU A 120 7.29 -17.62 -6.78
CA GLU A 120 8.70 -17.92 -7.05
C GLU A 120 9.10 -17.57 -8.49
N ALA A 121 8.30 -18.01 -9.47
CA ALA A 121 8.58 -17.80 -10.88
C ALA A 121 8.43 -16.33 -11.29
N GLU A 122 7.59 -15.55 -10.61
CA GLU A 122 7.47 -14.11 -10.82
C GLU A 122 8.65 -13.34 -10.20
N ILE A 123 9.11 -13.70 -8.99
CA ILE A 123 10.26 -13.04 -8.34
C ILE A 123 11.57 -13.37 -9.06
N PHE A 124 11.85 -14.66 -9.31
CA PHE A 124 13.15 -15.12 -9.82
C PHE A 124 13.18 -15.41 -11.31
N GLY A 125 12.02 -15.46 -11.97
CA GLY A 125 11.91 -15.81 -13.37
C GLY A 125 11.81 -17.32 -13.58
N HIS A 126 11.58 -17.73 -14.82
CA HIS A 126 11.50 -19.13 -15.20
C HIS A 126 12.00 -19.36 -16.63
N VAL A 127 12.41 -20.60 -16.91
CA VAL A 127 12.73 -21.05 -18.26
C VAL A 127 11.54 -21.78 -18.88
N LYS A 128 11.46 -21.79 -20.21
CA LYS A 128 10.45 -22.55 -20.95
C LYS A 128 10.43 -24.00 -20.49
N GLY A 129 9.24 -24.51 -20.19
CA GLY A 129 9.01 -25.90 -19.79
C GLY A 129 9.29 -26.20 -18.31
N SER A 130 9.61 -25.21 -17.47
CA SER A 130 9.86 -25.44 -16.05
C SER A 130 8.63 -25.85 -15.23
N PHE A 131 7.43 -25.52 -15.70
CA PHE A 131 6.14 -25.94 -15.14
C PHE A 131 5.04 -25.82 -16.20
N THR A 132 3.85 -26.37 -15.93
CA THR A 132 2.69 -26.27 -16.82
C THR A 132 2.28 -24.81 -17.04
N GLY A 133 2.37 -24.32 -18.27
CA GLY A 133 2.11 -22.92 -18.62
C GLY A 133 3.37 -22.07 -18.86
N ALA A 134 4.56 -22.60 -18.60
CA ALA A 134 5.84 -21.96 -18.91
C ALA A 134 6.16 -22.03 -20.42
N HIS A 135 5.40 -21.31 -21.25
CA HIS A 135 5.52 -21.38 -22.72
C HIS A 135 6.77 -20.68 -23.27
N LYS A 136 7.37 -19.77 -22.49
CA LYS A 136 8.56 -18.99 -22.85
C LYS A 136 9.41 -18.70 -21.62
N ASP A 137 10.67 -18.37 -21.83
CA ASP A 137 11.53 -17.83 -20.78
C ASP A 137 10.99 -16.46 -20.33
N ARG A 138 11.01 -16.21 -19.02
CA ARG A 138 10.60 -14.94 -18.44
C ARG A 138 11.58 -14.50 -17.36
N LYS A 139 11.98 -13.24 -17.46
CA LYS A 139 12.77 -12.57 -16.42
C LYS A 139 11.91 -12.31 -15.19
N GLY A 140 12.45 -12.60 -14.00
CA GLY A 140 11.79 -12.30 -12.75
C GLY A 140 11.90 -10.84 -12.34
N TYR A 141 11.12 -10.45 -11.35
CA TYR A 141 11.14 -9.10 -10.75
C TYR A 141 12.49 -8.73 -10.17
N ALA A 142 13.22 -9.67 -9.57
CA ALA A 142 14.57 -9.40 -9.05
C ALA A 142 15.55 -9.00 -10.16
N GLU A 143 15.50 -9.69 -11.32
CA GLU A 143 16.31 -9.32 -12.49
C GLU A 143 15.86 -7.97 -13.09
N ALA A 144 14.54 -7.75 -13.17
CA ALA A 144 13.99 -6.51 -13.71
C ALA A 144 14.28 -5.28 -12.82
N ALA A 145 14.48 -5.49 -11.52
CA ALA A 145 14.81 -4.47 -10.53
C ALA A 145 16.31 -4.22 -10.38
N ASP A 146 17.17 -4.84 -11.21
CA ASP A 146 18.62 -4.70 -11.10
C ASP A 146 19.09 -3.23 -11.14
N GLY A 147 19.95 -2.87 -10.19
CA GLY A 147 20.37 -1.49 -9.90
C GLY A 147 19.32 -0.62 -9.20
N GLY A 148 18.09 -1.10 -9.05
CA GLY A 148 16.94 -0.41 -8.47
C GLY A 148 16.51 -0.94 -7.10
N VAL A 149 15.20 -0.90 -6.86
CA VAL A 149 14.56 -1.31 -5.61
C VAL A 149 13.50 -2.37 -5.89
N LEU A 150 13.48 -3.43 -5.10
CA LEU A 150 12.41 -4.42 -5.05
C LEU A 150 11.64 -4.23 -3.75
N PHE A 151 10.37 -3.88 -3.85
CA PHE A 151 9.45 -3.78 -2.73
C PHE A 151 8.60 -5.04 -2.64
N LEU A 152 8.68 -5.73 -1.50
CA LEU A 152 7.95 -6.97 -1.21
C LEU A 152 6.88 -6.66 -0.16
N ASP A 153 5.64 -6.46 -0.60
CA ASP A 153 4.52 -6.24 0.30
C ASP A 153 3.92 -7.57 0.77
N GLU A 154 3.41 -7.55 1.99
CA GLU A 154 2.92 -8.71 2.74
C GLU A 154 3.90 -9.90 2.72
N ILE A 155 5.17 -9.62 3.08
CA ILE A 155 6.26 -10.61 3.08
C ILE A 155 5.98 -11.84 3.96
N ALA A 156 5.09 -11.73 4.94
CA ALA A 156 4.70 -12.84 5.80
C ALA A 156 3.87 -13.91 5.08
N GLU A 157 3.33 -13.64 3.89
CA GLU A 157 2.49 -14.57 3.12
C GLU A 157 3.30 -15.53 2.24
N ILE A 158 4.62 -15.38 2.16
CA ILE A 158 5.44 -16.22 1.31
C ILE A 158 5.56 -17.65 1.86
N ALA A 159 5.46 -18.63 0.97
CA ALA A 159 5.65 -20.04 1.32
C ALA A 159 7.03 -20.27 1.94
N TYR A 160 7.11 -21.18 2.93
CA TYR A 160 8.33 -21.45 3.68
C TYR A 160 9.53 -21.82 2.79
N ASP A 161 9.30 -22.62 1.75
CA ASP A 161 10.36 -23.03 0.81
C ASP A 161 10.92 -21.85 0.00
N LEU A 162 10.09 -20.83 -0.28
CA LEU A 162 10.50 -19.62 -0.99
C LEU A 162 11.40 -18.74 -0.12
N GLN A 163 11.25 -18.79 1.20
CA GLN A 163 12.04 -18.00 2.15
C GLN A 163 13.53 -18.31 2.05
N ALA A 164 13.91 -19.58 1.84
CA ALA A 164 15.30 -19.98 1.68
C ALA A 164 15.93 -19.40 0.40
N LYS A 165 15.17 -19.31 -0.69
CA LYS A 165 15.64 -18.70 -1.96
C LYS A 165 15.76 -17.18 -1.82
N LEU A 166 14.78 -16.56 -1.15
CA LEU A 166 14.83 -15.14 -0.86
C LEU A 166 16.02 -14.77 0.05
N LEU A 167 16.34 -15.59 1.04
CA LEU A 167 17.51 -15.40 1.90
C LEU A 167 18.81 -15.35 1.07
N ARG A 168 19.01 -16.32 0.16
CA ARG A 168 20.20 -16.33 -0.73
C ARG A 168 20.29 -15.09 -1.60
N PHE A 169 19.16 -14.67 -2.17
CA PHE A 169 19.08 -13.42 -2.93
C PHE A 169 19.46 -12.20 -2.08
N LEU A 170 18.97 -12.11 -0.84
CA LEU A 170 19.31 -11.01 0.07
C LEU A 170 20.76 -11.05 0.56
N GLN A 171 21.37 -12.22 0.66
CA GLN A 171 22.74 -12.41 1.13
C GLN A 171 23.76 -12.08 0.05
N ASP A 172 23.64 -12.71 -1.11
CA ASP A 172 24.69 -12.74 -2.13
C ASP A 172 24.35 -11.89 -3.38
N GLY A 173 23.08 -11.48 -3.50
CA GLY A 173 22.53 -10.90 -4.72
C GLY A 173 22.34 -11.94 -5.82
N GLU A 174 22.35 -13.23 -5.48
CA GLU A 174 22.26 -14.32 -6.45
C GLU A 174 20.81 -14.77 -6.66
N ILE A 175 20.41 -14.90 -7.92
CA ILE A 175 19.11 -15.42 -8.34
C ILE A 175 19.28 -16.57 -9.33
N ARG A 176 18.33 -17.50 -9.30
CA ARG A 176 18.24 -18.62 -10.23
C ARG A 176 16.79 -18.76 -10.67
N ALA A 177 16.56 -18.72 -11.98
CA ALA A 177 15.22 -18.92 -12.54
C ALA A 177 14.73 -20.35 -12.28
N VAL A 178 13.42 -20.52 -12.11
CA VAL A 178 12.79 -21.83 -11.97
C VAL A 178 13.11 -22.69 -13.18
N GLY A 179 13.59 -23.92 -12.95
CA GLY A 179 14.02 -24.85 -14.00
C GLY A 179 15.39 -24.57 -14.62
N SER A 180 16.11 -23.53 -14.16
CA SER A 180 17.47 -23.23 -14.61
C SER A 180 18.51 -23.65 -13.58
N ASN A 181 19.70 -24.05 -14.04
CA ASN A 181 20.89 -24.23 -13.21
C ASN A 181 21.85 -23.02 -13.28
N VAL A 182 21.52 -21.99 -14.06
CA VAL A 182 22.36 -20.81 -14.22
C VAL A 182 22.04 -19.81 -13.10
N THR A 183 23.07 -19.46 -12.33
CA THR A 183 23.00 -18.39 -11.34
C THR A 183 23.33 -17.05 -11.99
N LYS A 184 22.57 -16.01 -11.67
CA LYS A 184 22.84 -14.63 -12.05
C LYS A 184 23.00 -13.76 -10.80
N ARG A 185 23.86 -12.76 -10.87
CA ARG A 185 24.01 -11.77 -9.80
C ARG A 185 23.29 -10.48 -10.17
N VAL A 186 22.57 -9.91 -9.22
CA VAL A 186 21.85 -8.65 -9.32
C VAL A 186 22.17 -7.77 -8.11
N ASN A 187 22.11 -6.46 -8.30
CA ASN A 187 22.32 -5.47 -7.26
C ASN A 187 21.02 -4.71 -6.97
N VAL A 188 20.20 -5.24 -6.08
CA VAL A 188 18.86 -4.74 -5.76
C VAL A 188 18.78 -4.36 -4.29
N ARG A 189 18.28 -3.16 -4.01
CA ARG A 189 17.88 -2.79 -2.65
C ARG A 189 16.51 -3.38 -2.36
N VAL A 190 16.35 -4.09 -1.24
CA VAL A 190 15.07 -4.67 -0.87
C VAL A 190 14.40 -3.85 0.22
N ILE A 191 13.10 -3.60 0.04
CA ILE A 191 12.21 -3.06 1.07
C ILE A 191 11.13 -4.12 1.25
N ALA A 192 10.86 -4.54 2.48
CA ALA A 192 9.80 -5.49 2.78
C ALA A 192 8.73 -4.82 3.64
N ALA A 193 7.49 -5.24 3.53
CA ALA A 193 6.40 -4.77 4.37
C ALA A 193 5.52 -5.93 4.84
N THR A 194 4.93 -5.79 6.03
CA THR A 194 3.89 -6.70 6.51
C THR A 194 3.06 -6.07 7.63
N ASN A 195 1.82 -6.56 7.78
CA ASN A 195 0.98 -6.32 8.94
C ASN A 195 1.06 -7.42 10.03
N ARG A 196 1.79 -8.51 9.78
CA ARG A 196 1.89 -9.64 10.72
C ARG A 196 3.10 -9.49 11.63
N ASP A 197 3.00 -10.08 12.83
CA ASP A 197 4.14 -10.25 13.72
C ASP A 197 5.06 -11.36 13.19
N LEU A 198 6.16 -10.97 12.54
CA LEU A 198 7.14 -11.92 12.02
C LEU A 198 7.88 -12.68 13.13
N LEU A 199 8.10 -12.08 14.30
CA LEU A 199 8.74 -12.78 15.42
C LEU A 199 7.83 -13.90 15.93
N GLN A 200 6.52 -13.66 15.99
CA GLN A 200 5.56 -14.72 16.30
C GLN A 200 5.52 -15.78 15.20
N GLN A 201 5.56 -15.41 13.92
CA GLN A 201 5.64 -16.37 12.82
C GLN A 201 6.92 -17.23 12.87
N VAL A 202 8.03 -16.67 13.35
CA VAL A 202 9.27 -17.43 13.61
C VAL A 202 9.06 -18.46 14.71
N LYS A 203 8.46 -18.06 15.84
CA LYS A 203 8.15 -18.99 16.94
C LYS A 203 7.19 -20.10 16.52
N ASP A 204 6.24 -19.78 15.64
CA ASP A 204 5.27 -20.73 15.09
C ASP A 204 5.87 -21.65 14.00
N GLY A 205 7.14 -21.47 13.61
CA GLY A 205 7.79 -22.25 12.56
C GLY A 205 7.29 -21.93 11.13
N LYS A 206 6.60 -20.80 10.95
CA LYS A 206 6.04 -20.34 9.66
C LYS A 206 6.97 -19.38 8.91
N PHE A 207 7.89 -18.74 9.64
CA PHE A 207 8.88 -17.83 9.06
C PHE A 207 10.28 -18.21 9.55
N ARG A 208 11.27 -18.14 8.67
CA ARG A 208 12.64 -18.48 9.02
C ARG A 208 13.28 -17.35 9.82
N GLU A 209 13.93 -17.71 10.92
CA GLU A 209 14.64 -16.77 11.79
C GLU A 209 15.78 -16.04 11.06
N ASP A 210 16.55 -16.75 10.23
CA ASP A 210 17.64 -16.19 9.44
C ASP A 210 17.17 -15.10 8.45
N LEU A 211 16.05 -15.35 7.77
CA LEU A 211 15.42 -14.38 6.88
C LEU A 211 14.89 -13.17 7.64
N TYR A 212 14.28 -13.39 8.81
CA TYR A 212 13.80 -12.29 9.65
C TYR A 212 14.93 -11.30 9.95
N TYR A 213 16.06 -11.78 10.47
CA TYR A 213 17.18 -10.88 10.81
C TYR A 213 17.82 -10.22 9.58
N ARG A 214 17.75 -10.86 8.41
CA ARG A 214 18.25 -10.26 7.16
C ARG A 214 17.34 -9.15 6.62
N LEU A 215 16.03 -9.25 6.86
CA LEU A 215 15.05 -8.21 6.47
C LEU A 215 14.97 -7.09 7.51
N ALA A 216 14.95 -7.46 8.79
CA ALA A 216 14.77 -6.56 9.94
C ALA A 216 16.07 -5.85 10.35
N VAL A 217 16.95 -5.53 9.38
CA VAL A 217 18.14 -4.69 9.62
C VAL A 217 17.71 -3.31 10.14
N PHE A 218 16.65 -2.77 9.56
CA PHE A 218 15.97 -1.59 10.08
C PHE A 218 14.45 -1.78 10.06
N PRO A 219 13.82 -2.10 11.20
CA PRO A 219 12.37 -2.10 11.32
C PRO A 219 11.85 -0.66 11.43
N LEU A 220 10.90 -0.29 10.57
CA LEU A 220 10.21 0.99 10.58
C LEU A 220 8.71 0.75 10.80
N SER A 221 8.23 1.05 12.00
CA SER A 221 6.81 0.89 12.35
C SER A 221 5.99 2.12 11.98
N LEU A 222 4.91 1.91 11.25
CA LEU A 222 3.89 2.91 10.99
C LEU A 222 2.82 2.89 12.08
N PRO A 223 2.50 4.05 12.67
CA PRO A 223 1.41 4.15 13.62
C PRO A 223 0.06 3.95 12.87
N PRO A 224 -0.88 3.20 13.47
CA PRO A 224 -2.25 3.16 12.96
C PRO A 224 -2.91 4.53 13.09
N LEU A 225 -3.96 4.78 12.31
CA LEU A 225 -4.62 6.08 12.22
C LEU A 225 -5.16 6.56 13.57
N ARG A 226 -5.65 5.64 14.40
CA ARG A 226 -6.11 5.91 15.78
C ARG A 226 -5.04 6.47 16.72
N GLU A 227 -3.76 6.32 16.41
CA GLU A 227 -2.64 6.90 17.18
C GLU A 227 -2.18 8.26 16.62
N ARG A 228 -2.84 8.75 15.56
CA ARG A 228 -2.52 9.99 14.86
C ARG A 228 -3.78 10.71 14.36
N MET A 229 -4.79 10.79 15.22
CA MET A 229 -6.10 11.38 14.89
C MET A 229 -6.02 12.87 14.50
N ASP A 230 -4.98 13.59 14.95
CA ASP A 230 -4.72 14.97 14.52
C ASP A 230 -4.53 15.09 12.98
N ASP A 231 -4.13 14.00 12.32
CA ASP A 231 -3.96 13.97 10.87
C ASP A 231 -5.29 13.86 10.10
N ILE A 232 -6.42 13.54 10.75
CA ILE A 232 -7.72 13.32 10.09
C ILE A 232 -8.12 14.53 9.25
N LYS A 233 -8.04 15.74 9.79
CA LYS A 233 -8.37 16.97 9.07
C LYS A 233 -7.55 17.13 7.78
N HIS A 234 -6.24 16.90 7.87
CA HIS A 234 -5.34 17.04 6.72
C HIS A 234 -5.57 15.96 5.68
N LEU A 235 -5.80 14.73 6.13
CA LEU A 235 -6.15 13.60 5.25
C LEU A 235 -7.49 13.83 4.56
N THR A 236 -8.50 14.31 5.28
CA THR A 236 -9.81 14.63 4.71
C THR A 236 -9.69 15.68 3.60
N ASN A 237 -9.03 16.81 3.91
CA ASN A 237 -8.80 17.84 2.91
C ASN A 237 -7.99 17.32 1.71
N PHE A 238 -7.00 16.46 1.95
CA PHE A 238 -6.22 15.86 0.88
C PHE A 238 -7.07 14.99 -0.03
N PHE A 239 -7.88 14.09 0.54
CA PHE A 239 -8.70 13.16 -0.24
C PHE A 239 -9.82 13.85 -1.00
N LEU A 240 -10.53 14.81 -0.40
CA LEU A 240 -11.58 15.57 -1.11
C LEU A 240 -11.00 16.36 -2.28
N ASN A 241 -9.85 17.03 -2.08
CA ASN A 241 -9.15 17.71 -3.17
C ASN A 241 -8.65 16.74 -4.25
N GLN A 242 -8.18 15.55 -3.87
CA GLN A 242 -7.74 14.53 -4.81
C GLN A 242 -8.92 14.00 -5.64
N GLN A 243 -10.03 13.67 -4.98
CA GLN A 243 -11.26 13.18 -5.60
C GLN A 243 -11.82 14.18 -6.62
N GLN A 244 -11.86 15.46 -6.26
CA GLN A 244 -12.26 16.53 -7.18
C GLN A 244 -11.38 16.57 -8.44
N ARG A 245 -10.05 16.48 -8.27
CA ARG A 245 -9.10 16.43 -9.39
C ARG A 245 -9.26 15.17 -10.25
N ASP A 246 -9.72 14.08 -9.65
CA ASP A 246 -9.99 12.81 -10.33
C ASP A 246 -11.35 12.80 -11.06
N GLY A 247 -12.09 13.92 -11.02
CA GLY A 247 -13.32 14.13 -11.78
C GLY A 247 -14.61 13.98 -10.98
N LEU A 248 -14.52 13.78 -9.65
CA LEU A 248 -15.69 13.84 -8.78
C LEU A 248 -16.14 15.29 -8.55
N PRO A 249 -17.41 15.51 -8.21
CA PRO A 249 -17.88 16.82 -7.77
C PRO A 249 -17.04 17.36 -6.61
N SER A 250 -16.91 18.69 -6.55
CA SER A 250 -16.30 19.34 -5.39
C SER A 250 -17.13 19.03 -4.16
N ALA A 251 -16.48 18.60 -3.08
CA ALA A 251 -17.12 18.36 -1.80
C ALA A 251 -16.33 19.03 -0.67
N GLU A 252 -17.04 19.65 0.24
CA GLU A 252 -16.56 20.15 1.52
C GLU A 252 -17.14 19.29 2.65
N ILE A 253 -16.60 19.41 3.86
CA ILE A 253 -17.07 18.66 5.02
C ILE A 253 -17.50 19.63 6.12
N SER A 254 -18.66 19.37 6.74
CA SER A 254 -19.13 20.14 7.89
C SER A 254 -18.21 19.95 9.09
N ALA A 255 -18.22 20.90 10.04
CA ALA A 255 -17.41 20.81 11.24
C ALA A 255 -17.80 19.61 12.12
N GLU A 256 -19.10 19.34 12.23
CA GLU A 256 -19.69 18.23 12.98
C GLU A 256 -19.32 16.88 12.33
N ALA A 257 -19.36 16.80 11.01
CA ALA A 257 -18.96 15.61 10.27
C ALA A 257 -17.46 15.32 10.47
N LEU A 258 -16.61 16.36 10.40
CA LEU A 258 -15.18 16.23 10.66
C LEU A 258 -14.87 15.82 12.12
N GLU A 259 -15.62 16.34 13.08
CA GLU A 259 -15.50 15.93 14.49
C GLU A 259 -15.86 14.45 14.65
N LYS A 260 -16.95 14.00 14.02
CA LYS A 260 -17.36 12.59 14.01
C LYS A 260 -16.26 11.69 13.41
N LEU A 261 -15.64 12.08 12.29
CA LEU A 261 -14.49 11.36 11.72
C LEU A 261 -13.31 11.29 12.69
N SER A 262 -13.09 12.35 13.47
CA SER A 262 -12.00 12.45 14.44
C SER A 262 -12.21 11.60 15.69
N GLN A 263 -13.41 11.03 15.89
CA GLN A 263 -13.74 10.11 16.97
C GLN A 263 -13.79 8.63 16.53
N GLY A 264 -13.66 8.37 15.23
CA GLY A 264 -13.69 7.01 14.65
C GLY A 264 -12.52 6.13 15.09
N ARG A 265 -12.73 4.81 15.07
CA ARG A 265 -11.68 3.82 15.43
C ARG A 265 -10.76 3.49 14.28
N TRP A 266 -11.25 3.61 13.04
CA TRP A 266 -10.50 3.39 11.81
C TRP A 266 -9.70 2.07 11.75
N PRO A 267 -10.32 0.90 11.93
CA PRO A 267 -9.63 -0.39 11.80
C PRO A 267 -9.02 -0.64 10.41
N GLY A 268 -9.57 -0.04 9.35
CA GLY A 268 -8.98 -0.05 8.00
C GLY A 268 -8.05 1.14 7.72
N ASN A 269 -7.73 1.92 8.76
CA ASN A 269 -6.80 3.05 8.74
C ASN A 269 -7.13 4.07 7.64
N ILE A 270 -6.10 4.57 6.95
CA ILE A 270 -6.23 5.62 5.93
C ILE A 270 -7.08 5.14 4.75
N ARG A 271 -7.02 3.86 4.40
CA ARG A 271 -7.82 3.28 3.31
C ARG A 271 -9.31 3.37 3.62
N GLN A 272 -9.71 3.04 4.84
CA GLN A 272 -11.11 3.16 5.27
C GLN A 272 -11.56 4.62 5.26
N LEU A 273 -10.74 5.55 5.76
CA LEU A 273 -11.04 6.99 5.70
C LEU A 273 -11.23 7.47 4.26
N GLN A 274 -10.36 7.07 3.34
CA GLN A 274 -10.48 7.44 1.94
C GLN A 274 -11.78 6.93 1.32
N ASN A 275 -12.14 5.66 1.57
CA ASN A 275 -13.38 5.06 1.05
C ASN A 275 -14.63 5.73 1.67
N GLU A 276 -14.57 6.04 2.96
CA GLU A 276 -15.61 6.76 3.68
C GLU A 276 -15.89 8.12 3.04
N LEU A 277 -14.84 8.91 2.81
CA LEU A 277 -14.95 10.22 2.19
C LEU A 277 -15.40 10.16 0.74
N LEU A 278 -14.91 9.19 -0.03
CA LEU A 278 -15.36 8.96 -1.41
C LEU A 278 -16.86 8.71 -1.46
N ARG A 279 -17.35 7.87 -0.54
CA ARG A 279 -18.76 7.53 -0.46
C ARG A 279 -19.58 8.73 -0.01
N ALA A 280 -19.18 9.41 1.05
CA ALA A 280 -19.89 10.58 1.57
C ALA A 280 -19.96 11.70 0.52
N ALA A 281 -18.86 11.99 -0.19
CA ALA A 281 -18.83 12.97 -1.27
C ALA A 281 -19.77 12.62 -2.45
N THR A 282 -20.10 11.33 -2.63
CA THR A 282 -21.01 10.89 -3.70
C THR A 282 -22.48 11.16 -3.36
N PHE A 283 -22.83 11.17 -2.07
CA PHE A 283 -24.20 11.41 -1.59
C PHE A 283 -24.43 12.80 -1.00
N ALA A 284 -23.36 13.59 -0.84
CA ALA A 284 -23.43 14.93 -0.29
C ALA A 284 -24.36 15.83 -1.12
N ASN A 285 -25.36 16.40 -0.45
CA ASN A 285 -26.24 17.40 -1.05
C ASN A 285 -25.48 18.72 -1.22
N GLU A 286 -25.59 19.33 -2.40
CA GLU A 286 -24.94 20.61 -2.74
C GLU A 286 -23.41 20.65 -2.50
N GLY A 287 -22.76 19.48 -2.41
CA GLY A 287 -21.33 19.37 -2.18
C GLY A 287 -20.90 19.62 -0.72
N LEU A 288 -21.81 19.58 0.26
CA LEU A 288 -21.47 19.60 1.69
C LEU A 288 -21.72 18.23 2.32
N ILE A 289 -20.65 17.59 2.82
CA ILE A 289 -20.73 16.34 3.56
C ILE A 289 -21.16 16.64 4.99
N GLU A 290 -22.33 16.13 5.37
CA GLU A 290 -22.88 16.21 6.71
C GLU A 290 -22.72 14.88 7.48
N VAL A 291 -23.04 14.89 8.77
CA VAL A 291 -22.96 13.72 9.65
C VAL A 291 -23.80 12.54 9.15
N THR A 292 -24.91 12.83 8.45
CA THR A 292 -25.84 11.88 7.85
C THR A 292 -25.27 11.15 6.64
N ASP A 293 -24.29 11.73 5.97
CA ASP A 293 -23.62 11.12 4.80
C ASP A 293 -22.51 10.13 5.22
N LEU A 294 -22.11 10.20 6.49
CA LEU A 294 -21.13 9.31 7.10
C LEU A 294 -21.79 8.03 7.63
N SER A 295 -21.07 6.93 7.56
CA SER A 295 -21.48 5.64 8.12
C SER A 295 -21.81 5.75 9.62
N GLU A 296 -22.76 4.94 10.06
CA GLU A 296 -23.10 4.82 11.49
C GLU A 296 -21.99 4.14 12.30
N THR A 297 -21.14 3.35 11.64
CA THR A 297 -20.04 2.59 12.26
C THR A 297 -18.68 3.14 11.80
N LEU A 298 -18.16 4.13 12.54
CA LEU A 298 -16.81 4.70 12.37
C LEU A 298 -15.83 4.18 13.43
#